data_AF-A0A6J6XJ70-F1
#
_entry.id   AF-A0A6J6XJ70-F1
#
_cell.length_a   1.000
_cell.length_b   1.000
_cell.length_c   1.000
_cell.angle_alpha   90.00
_cell.angle_beta   90.00
_cell.angle_gamma   90.00
#
_symmetry.space_group_name_H-M   'P 1'
#
loop_
_entity.id
_entity.type
_entity.pdbx_description
1 polymer ?
#
loop_
_entity_poly.entity_id
_entity_poly.type
_entity_poly.pdbx_seq_one_letter_code
_entity_poly.pdbx_strand_id
1 'polypeptide(L)'
;MSAKRRVLLPLALAVGASACTPTNLSIGPDTTIPQTTLIRITPETAAPPTTPMVTAYPTIPPVTAVVPYWSPVGWTIPQIRAFLAMVESALTDLGTEHTMDSKNGIATLDNGTSLDLTLLAAELTLVPGSMWQKTVSTYLSTMLSPERADTSFTFEIAQSLLRVRVGTLGSLGLSVDQGVVQPIADDLVVAVCVEQSTSTTFLTPAQVAAWGKSPEEIVALAISQTLGRPIRTEQAGPFTIVTGDQFASSRILDPSMVMKSSPSDGFLVSIPSIDQFLAVRVDADLTIATINLLVSRIAEDFNDLNNPASPDLYWWRNGTVTVLRPQGSEIAIPADLQALIAA
;
A
#
# COMPACT_ATOMS: atom_id res chain seq x y z
N MET A 1 8.99 28.42 -39.59
CA MET A 1 10.19 27.74 -39.05
C MET A 1 9.86 27.33 -37.62
N SER A 2 9.47 26.07 -37.41
CA SER A 2 9.15 25.53 -36.09
C SER A 2 9.84 24.18 -35.96
N ALA A 3 10.77 24.09 -35.03
CA ALA A 3 11.63 22.92 -34.85
C ALA A 3 10.88 21.83 -34.08
N LYS A 4 10.52 20.74 -34.76
CA LYS A 4 10.04 19.50 -34.14
C LYS A 4 11.22 18.85 -33.39
N ARG A 5 11.23 18.90 -32.06
CA ARG A 5 12.06 18.01 -31.23
C ARG A 5 11.44 16.62 -31.25
N ARG A 6 12.09 15.66 -31.92
CA ARG A 6 11.85 14.22 -31.74
C ARG A 6 12.51 13.81 -30.42
N VAL A 7 11.71 13.35 -29.46
CA VAL A 7 12.20 12.60 -28.30
C VAL A 7 12.35 11.15 -28.76
N LEU A 8 13.59 10.68 -28.86
CA LEU A 8 13.94 9.28 -29.09
C LEU A 8 14.19 8.65 -27.72
N LEU A 9 13.30 7.77 -27.27
CA LEU A 9 13.54 6.85 -26.16
C LEU A 9 14.26 5.61 -26.73
N PRO A 10 15.45 5.22 -26.21
CA PRO A 10 16.04 3.94 -26.54
C PRO A 10 15.53 2.88 -25.55
N LEU A 11 14.69 1.96 -26.03
CA LEU A 11 14.38 0.71 -25.32
C LEU A 11 15.37 -0.35 -25.83
N ALA A 12 16.34 -0.75 -25.01
CA ALA A 12 17.25 -1.84 -25.30
C ALA A 12 16.98 -2.99 -24.33
N LEU A 13 16.29 -4.03 -24.81
CA LEU A 13 16.15 -5.31 -24.11
C LEU A 13 17.35 -6.21 -24.46
N ALA A 14 18.16 -6.55 -23.46
CA ALA A 14 19.15 -7.61 -23.55
C ALA A 14 18.67 -8.80 -22.72
N VAL A 15 18.31 -9.90 -23.38
CA VAL A 15 17.96 -11.18 -22.75
C VAL A 15 19.20 -12.06 -22.75
N GLY A 16 19.79 -12.29 -21.59
CA GLY A 16 20.88 -13.24 -21.36
C GLY A 16 20.44 -14.32 -20.38
N ALA A 17 20.15 -15.52 -20.88
CA ALA A 17 19.85 -16.68 -20.04
C ALA A 17 21.16 -17.30 -19.53
N SER A 18 21.29 -17.49 -18.21
CA SER A 18 22.38 -18.24 -17.60
C SER A 18 21.81 -19.34 -16.71
N ALA A 19 22.20 -20.59 -16.99
CA ALA A 19 21.77 -21.78 -16.27
C ALA A 19 22.65 -21.99 -15.02
N CYS A 20 22.04 -22.07 -13.85
CA CYS A 20 22.69 -22.49 -12.60
C CYS A 20 22.35 -23.95 -12.28
N THR A 21 23.39 -24.78 -12.16
CA THR A 21 23.37 -26.14 -11.61
C THR A 21 23.36 -26.10 -10.08
N PRO A 22 22.63 -26.99 -9.37
CA PRO A 22 22.60 -27.01 -7.91
C PRO A 22 23.81 -27.76 -7.33
N THR A 23 24.44 -27.17 -6.29
CA THR A 23 25.42 -27.84 -5.43
C THR A 23 24.74 -28.26 -4.12
N ASN A 24 24.86 -29.54 -3.78
CA ASN A 24 24.36 -30.12 -2.53
C ASN A 24 25.18 -29.64 -1.32
N LEU A 25 24.50 -29.15 -0.30
CA LEU A 25 25.06 -28.79 1.01
C LEU A 25 24.73 -29.90 2.03
N SER A 26 25.78 -30.47 2.62
CA SER A 26 25.71 -31.49 3.67
C SER A 26 25.54 -30.84 5.03
N ILE A 27 24.51 -31.25 5.78
CA ILE A 27 24.22 -30.79 7.15
C ILE A 27 24.92 -31.73 8.14
N GLY A 28 25.78 -31.20 8.99
CA GLY A 28 26.32 -31.88 10.18
C GLY A 28 25.49 -31.52 11.43
N PRO A 29 25.26 -32.44 12.37
CA PRO A 29 24.53 -32.15 13.59
C PRO A 29 25.50 -31.85 14.74
N ASP A 30 25.42 -30.67 15.34
CA ASP A 30 25.79 -30.48 16.75
C ASP A 30 25.28 -29.14 17.25
N THR A 31 24.21 -29.16 18.04
CA THR A 31 23.91 -28.05 18.95
C THR A 31 23.23 -28.58 20.21
N THR A 32 23.95 -28.39 21.31
CA THR A 32 23.61 -28.67 22.70
C THR A 32 22.45 -27.78 23.17
N ILE A 33 21.45 -28.41 23.80
CA ILE A 33 20.30 -27.73 24.43
C ILE A 33 20.70 -27.29 25.85
N PRO A 34 20.50 -26.02 26.26
CA PRO A 34 20.73 -25.59 27.64
C PRO A 34 19.59 -26.03 28.57
N GLN A 35 19.96 -26.43 29.78
CA GLN A 35 19.08 -26.99 30.80
C GLN A 35 18.12 -25.94 31.41
N THR A 36 16.83 -26.27 31.44
CA THR A 36 15.78 -25.53 32.14
C THR A 36 15.92 -25.70 33.66
N THR A 37 16.05 -24.59 34.39
CA THR A 37 16.04 -24.58 35.86
C THR A 37 14.59 -24.60 36.37
N LEU A 38 14.21 -25.67 37.08
CA LEU A 38 12.91 -25.82 37.75
C LEU A 38 12.93 -25.13 39.12
N ILE A 39 12.12 -24.08 39.31
CA ILE A 39 11.89 -23.45 40.60
C ILE A 39 10.84 -24.26 41.37
N ARG A 40 11.23 -24.79 42.53
CA ARG A 40 10.37 -25.54 43.45
C ARG A 40 9.59 -24.55 44.32
N ILE A 41 8.27 -24.49 44.17
CA ILE A 41 7.39 -23.73 45.06
C ILE A 41 7.06 -24.64 46.25
N THR A 42 7.44 -24.20 47.45
CA THR A 42 7.10 -24.86 48.72
C THR A 42 5.62 -24.61 49.02
N PRO A 43 4.82 -25.62 49.41
CA PRO A 43 3.42 -25.41 49.74
C PRO A 43 3.30 -24.59 51.04
N GLU A 44 2.63 -23.44 50.92
CA GLU A 44 2.28 -22.59 52.05
C GLU A 44 1.21 -23.28 52.90
N THR A 45 1.43 -23.31 54.21
CA THR A 45 0.57 -23.99 55.18
C THR A 45 -0.75 -23.23 55.30
N ALA A 46 -1.86 -23.87 54.95
CA ALA A 46 -3.18 -23.27 54.99
C ALA A 46 -3.59 -22.91 56.43
N ALA A 47 -3.90 -21.62 56.65
CA ALA A 47 -4.56 -21.14 57.85
C ALA A 47 -6.03 -21.63 57.90
N PRO A 48 -6.61 -21.81 59.11
CA PRO A 48 -7.97 -22.30 59.26
C PRO A 48 -9.01 -21.33 58.65
N PRO A 49 -10.16 -21.85 58.16
CA PRO A 49 -11.17 -21.05 57.48
C PRO A 49 -11.78 -20.05 58.46
N THR A 50 -11.52 -18.77 58.23
CA THR A 50 -12.28 -17.68 58.85
C THR A 50 -13.55 -17.48 58.04
N THR A 51 -14.69 -17.53 58.70
CA THR A 51 -16.00 -17.27 58.11
C THR A 51 -15.99 -15.88 57.46
N PRO A 52 -16.19 -15.74 56.13
CA PRO A 52 -16.11 -14.44 55.50
C PRO A 52 -17.29 -13.58 55.97
N MET A 53 -17.00 -12.48 56.66
CA MET A 53 -17.96 -11.38 56.77
C MET A 53 -18.21 -10.86 55.36
N VAL A 54 -19.45 -11.02 54.89
CA VAL A 54 -19.94 -10.38 53.67
C VAL A 54 -19.97 -8.88 53.91
N THR A 55 -18.84 -8.23 53.63
CA THR A 55 -18.75 -6.79 53.57
C THR A 55 -19.30 -6.40 52.21
N ALA A 56 -20.42 -5.68 52.18
CA ALA A 56 -20.95 -5.15 50.93
C ALA A 56 -19.87 -4.28 50.28
N TYR A 57 -19.29 -4.77 49.19
CA TYR A 57 -18.31 -4.00 48.44
C TYR A 57 -18.99 -2.74 47.92
N PRO A 58 -18.36 -1.55 48.05
CA PRO A 58 -18.87 -0.36 47.40
C PRO A 58 -19.04 -0.65 45.90
N THR A 59 -20.18 -0.26 45.36
CA THR A 59 -20.53 -0.44 43.95
C THR A 59 -19.39 0.16 43.12
N ILE A 60 -18.68 -0.67 42.35
CA ILE A 60 -17.64 -0.21 41.44
C ILE A 60 -18.33 0.83 40.54
N PRO A 61 -17.86 2.09 40.50
CA PRO A 61 -18.44 3.07 39.59
C PRO A 61 -18.42 2.47 38.18
N PRO A 62 -19.51 2.58 37.41
CA PRO A 62 -19.57 2.00 36.08
C PRO A 62 -18.34 2.46 35.30
N VAL A 63 -17.60 1.50 34.73
CA VAL A 63 -16.45 1.78 33.88
C VAL A 63 -16.92 2.77 32.83
N THR A 64 -16.49 4.02 32.93
CA THR A 64 -16.77 5.05 31.92
C THR A 64 -16.28 4.49 30.61
N ALA A 65 -17.21 4.22 29.70
CA ALA A 65 -16.88 3.63 28.42
C ALA A 65 -15.83 4.53 27.76
N VAL A 66 -14.72 3.90 27.37
CA VAL A 66 -13.58 4.61 26.80
C VAL A 66 -13.92 4.95 25.36
N VAL A 67 -13.70 6.21 24.97
CA VAL A 67 -13.83 6.65 23.57
C VAL A 67 -12.80 5.88 22.74
N PRO A 68 -13.20 5.12 21.72
CA PRO A 68 -12.28 4.40 20.85
C PRO A 68 -11.26 5.31 20.16
N TYR A 69 -10.03 4.81 19.98
CA TYR A 69 -8.92 5.57 19.41
C TYR A 69 -9.15 5.96 17.94
N TRP A 70 -9.95 5.19 17.20
CA TRP A 70 -10.29 5.46 15.80
C TRP A 70 -11.27 6.64 15.65
N SER A 71 -11.99 7.01 16.71
CA SER A 71 -13.04 8.02 16.59
C SER A 71 -12.47 9.44 16.53
N PRO A 72 -13.10 10.37 15.80
CA PRO A 72 -12.62 11.74 15.72
C PRO A 72 -12.55 12.43 17.09
N VAL A 73 -11.52 13.26 17.26
CA VAL A 73 -11.32 14.03 18.50
C VAL A 73 -12.57 14.85 18.83
N GLY A 74 -13.05 14.72 20.07
CA GLY A 74 -14.22 15.45 20.56
C GLY A 74 -15.56 14.75 20.33
N TRP A 75 -15.59 13.60 19.66
CA TRP A 75 -16.80 12.78 19.62
C TRP A 75 -17.13 12.20 20.98
N THR A 76 -18.41 12.25 21.32
CA THR A 76 -18.99 11.62 22.51
C THR A 76 -19.44 10.19 22.19
N ILE A 77 -19.59 9.35 23.21
CA ILE A 77 -20.09 7.97 23.04
C ILE A 77 -21.46 7.92 22.35
N PRO A 78 -22.43 8.80 22.65
CA PRO A 78 -23.67 8.87 21.89
C PRO A 78 -23.48 9.16 20.40
N GLN A 79 -22.54 10.04 20.03
CA GLN A 79 -22.25 10.33 18.61
C GLN A 79 -21.62 9.13 17.91
N ILE A 80 -20.69 8.43 18.57
CA ILE A 80 -20.08 7.20 18.04
C ILE A 80 -21.14 6.13 17.82
N ARG A 81 -22.04 5.94 18.78
CA ARG A 81 -23.16 5.00 18.64
C ARG A 81 -24.09 5.38 17.50
N ALA A 82 -24.42 6.67 17.38
CA ALA A 82 -25.28 7.16 16.29
C ALA A 82 -24.62 6.93 14.93
N PHE A 83 -23.32 7.23 14.81
CA PHE A 83 -22.54 6.95 13.60
C PHE A 83 -22.55 5.47 13.23
N LEU A 84 -22.21 4.58 14.17
CA LEU A 84 -22.20 3.14 13.92
C LEU A 84 -23.59 2.61 13.53
N ALA A 85 -24.66 3.10 14.16
CA ALA A 85 -26.03 2.76 13.79
C ALA A 85 -26.41 3.24 12.37
N MET A 86 -25.90 4.40 11.93
CA MET A 86 -26.08 4.86 10.55
C MET A 86 -25.33 3.98 9.55
N VAL A 87 -24.12 3.54 9.88
CA VAL A 87 -23.35 2.60 9.05
C VAL A 87 -24.07 1.26 8.94
N GLU A 88 -24.48 0.67 10.06
CA GLU A 88 -25.24 -0.59 10.11
C GLU A 88 -26.55 -0.51 9.32
N SER A 89 -27.31 0.58 9.47
CA SER A 89 -28.54 0.81 8.69
C SER A 89 -28.24 0.89 7.19
N ALA A 90 -27.23 1.65 6.78
CA ALA A 90 -26.90 1.81 5.37
C ALA A 90 -26.37 0.50 4.72
N LEU A 91 -25.57 -0.28 5.45
CA LEU A 91 -25.14 -1.61 5.00
C LEU A 91 -26.32 -2.58 4.86
N THR A 92 -27.27 -2.52 5.79
CA THR A 92 -28.52 -3.30 5.73
C THR A 92 -29.37 -2.90 4.52
N ASP A 93 -29.51 -1.59 4.25
CA ASP A 93 -30.25 -1.06 3.10
C ASP A 93 -29.62 -1.48 1.76
N LEU A 94 -28.30 -1.65 1.72
CA LEU A 94 -27.57 -2.18 0.56
C LEU A 94 -27.66 -3.70 0.42
N GLY A 95 -28.34 -4.40 1.34
CA GLY A 95 -28.50 -5.85 1.33
C GLY A 95 -27.22 -6.61 1.65
N THR A 96 -26.29 -6.00 2.39
CA THR A 96 -25.01 -6.63 2.76
C THR A 96 -25.08 -7.23 4.17
N GLU A 97 -24.77 -8.52 4.30
CA GLU A 97 -24.53 -9.13 5.60
C GLU A 97 -23.18 -8.65 6.14
N HIS A 98 -23.14 -8.27 7.42
CA HIS A 98 -21.96 -7.63 8.00
C HIS A 98 -21.86 -7.86 9.52
N THR A 99 -20.65 -7.65 10.04
CA THR A 99 -20.33 -7.62 11.47
C THR A 99 -19.59 -6.32 11.80
N MET A 100 -19.89 -5.74 12.96
CA MET A 100 -19.31 -4.47 13.40
C MET A 100 -18.33 -4.67 14.56
N ASP A 101 -17.06 -4.36 14.36
CA ASP A 101 -16.08 -4.19 15.43
C ASP A 101 -16.04 -2.73 15.87
N SER A 102 -16.96 -2.38 16.77
CA SER A 102 -17.05 -1.01 17.33
C SER A 102 -15.79 -0.55 18.08
N LYS A 103 -14.95 -1.47 18.55
CA LYS A 103 -13.72 -1.12 19.29
C LYS A 103 -12.63 -0.64 18.34
N ASN A 104 -12.53 -1.25 17.16
CA ASN A 104 -11.54 -0.92 16.15
C ASN A 104 -12.08 -0.05 15.01
N GLY A 105 -13.40 0.17 14.94
CA GLY A 105 -14.00 1.01 13.91
C GLY A 105 -14.02 0.30 12.55
N ILE A 106 -14.22 -1.02 12.55
CA ILE A 106 -14.19 -1.85 11.35
C ILE A 106 -15.57 -2.48 11.12
N ALA A 107 -16.05 -2.44 9.89
CA ALA A 107 -17.19 -3.26 9.44
C ALA A 107 -16.67 -4.38 8.52
N THR A 108 -16.88 -5.64 8.88
CA THR A 108 -16.51 -6.78 8.02
C THR A 108 -17.74 -7.34 7.34
N LEU A 109 -17.72 -7.34 6.00
CA LEU A 109 -18.78 -7.86 5.15
C LEU A 109 -18.66 -9.39 5.01
N ASP A 110 -19.76 -10.04 4.62
CA ASP A 110 -19.84 -11.49 4.36
C ASP A 110 -18.82 -12.03 3.36
N ASN A 111 -18.44 -11.23 2.36
CA ASN A 111 -17.42 -11.56 1.39
C ASN A 111 -15.97 -11.44 1.93
N GLY A 112 -15.80 -11.13 3.22
CA GLY A 112 -14.52 -10.95 3.90
C GLY A 112 -13.91 -9.55 3.77
N THR A 113 -14.53 -8.65 3.00
CA THR A 113 -14.08 -7.26 2.87
C THR A 113 -14.21 -6.55 4.21
N SER A 114 -13.14 -5.88 4.65
CA SER A 114 -13.14 -5.05 5.86
C SER A 114 -13.14 -3.58 5.48
N LEU A 115 -14.09 -2.83 6.03
CA LEU A 115 -14.24 -1.40 5.83
C LEU A 115 -13.72 -0.67 7.07
N ASP A 116 -12.64 0.07 6.93
CA ASP A 116 -12.18 1.00 7.97
C ASP A 116 -13.07 2.25 7.97
N LEU A 117 -13.73 2.49 9.10
CA LEU A 117 -14.69 3.58 9.27
C LEU A 117 -14.04 4.89 9.73
N THR A 118 -12.73 4.91 9.97
CA THR A 118 -11.99 6.07 10.47
C THR A 118 -12.09 7.26 9.53
N LEU A 119 -11.89 7.03 8.22
CA LEU A 119 -11.97 8.07 7.21
C LEU A 119 -13.38 8.64 7.07
N LEU A 120 -14.39 7.77 7.04
CA LEU A 120 -15.78 8.19 6.98
C LEU A 120 -16.17 9.00 8.22
N ALA A 121 -15.74 8.57 9.41
CA ALA A 121 -15.98 9.30 10.65
C ALA A 121 -15.31 10.68 10.63
N ALA A 122 -14.07 10.77 10.13
CA ALA A 122 -13.36 12.05 9.96
C ALA A 122 -14.09 12.98 8.98
N GLU A 123 -14.61 12.46 7.86
CA GLU A 123 -15.38 13.23 6.89
C GLU A 123 -16.65 13.83 7.51
N LEU A 124 -17.33 13.08 8.39
CA LEU A 124 -18.51 13.56 9.11
C LEU A 124 -18.24 14.78 10.02
N THR A 125 -16.99 14.99 10.45
CA THR A 125 -16.62 16.20 11.21
C THR A 125 -16.67 17.48 10.37
N LEU A 126 -16.65 17.36 9.04
CA LEU A 126 -16.63 18.47 8.09
C LEU A 126 -18.02 18.89 7.61
N VAL A 127 -19.05 18.10 7.94
CA VAL A 127 -20.43 18.34 7.51
C VAL A 127 -21.38 18.51 8.71
N PRO A 128 -22.46 19.30 8.59
CA PRO A 128 -23.45 19.42 9.65
C PRO A 128 -24.05 18.07 10.05
N GLY A 129 -24.36 17.89 11.34
CA GLY A 129 -24.94 16.63 11.87
C GLY A 129 -26.21 16.17 11.16
N SER A 130 -27.01 17.10 10.63
CA SER A 130 -28.22 16.80 9.83
C SER A 130 -27.92 16.13 8.49
N MET A 131 -26.68 16.19 8.01
CA MET A 131 -26.25 15.57 6.75
C MET A 131 -25.62 14.19 6.94
N TRP A 132 -25.32 13.78 8.18
CA TRP A 132 -24.52 12.58 8.44
C TRP A 132 -25.10 11.31 7.81
N GLN A 133 -26.39 11.06 7.97
CA GLN A 133 -27.04 9.88 7.40
C GLN A 133 -26.89 9.83 5.88
N LYS A 134 -27.13 10.95 5.20
CA LYS A 134 -26.98 11.04 3.74
C LYS A 134 -25.53 10.81 3.31
N THR A 135 -24.56 11.39 4.02
CA THR A 135 -23.14 11.22 3.72
C THR A 135 -22.72 9.75 3.91
N VAL A 136 -23.11 9.10 5.00
CA VAL A 136 -22.83 7.67 5.25
C VAL A 136 -23.43 6.78 4.16
N SER A 137 -24.71 6.94 3.82
CA SER A 137 -25.34 6.16 2.75
C SER A 137 -24.70 6.39 1.39
N THR A 138 -24.33 7.64 1.07
CA THR A 138 -23.64 7.96 -0.20
C THR A 138 -22.26 7.33 -0.26
N TYR A 139 -21.49 7.43 0.83
CA TYR A 139 -20.16 6.83 0.93
C TYR A 139 -20.23 5.32 0.74
N LEU A 140 -21.07 4.62 1.50
CA LEU A 140 -21.18 3.17 1.45
C LEU A 140 -21.77 2.66 0.13
N SER A 141 -22.77 3.33 -0.43
CA SER A 141 -23.29 2.97 -1.75
C SER A 141 -22.22 3.12 -2.84
N THR A 142 -21.44 4.20 -2.82
CA THR A 142 -20.33 4.40 -3.76
C THR A 142 -19.24 3.32 -3.60
N MET A 143 -18.94 2.97 -2.35
CA MET A 143 -17.90 1.99 -2.03
C MET A 143 -18.31 0.55 -2.34
N LEU A 144 -19.56 0.17 -2.07
CA LEU A 144 -20.05 -1.21 -2.13
C LEU A 144 -20.84 -1.53 -3.39
N SER A 145 -21.40 -0.53 -4.04
CA SER A 145 -21.87 -0.60 -5.41
C SER A 145 -20.93 0.21 -6.26
N PRO A 146 -19.69 -0.26 -6.52
CA PRO A 146 -18.90 0.36 -7.55
C PRO A 146 -19.79 0.35 -8.78
N GLU A 147 -20.18 1.53 -9.28
CA GLU A 147 -20.83 1.63 -10.58
C GLU A 147 -20.02 0.73 -11.48
N ARG A 148 -20.66 -0.29 -12.07
CA ARG A 148 -19.96 -1.21 -12.97
C ARG A 148 -19.28 -0.31 -13.97
N ALA A 149 -17.96 -0.20 -13.83
CA ALA A 149 -17.24 0.78 -14.60
C ALA A 149 -17.59 0.50 -16.05
N ASP A 150 -18.12 1.51 -16.72
CA ASP A 150 -18.50 1.33 -18.10
C ASP A 150 -17.24 0.83 -18.82
N THR A 151 -17.29 -0.37 -19.38
CA THR A 151 -16.13 -0.96 -20.05
C THR A 151 -16.19 -0.69 -21.55
N SER A 152 -17.24 0.00 -22.00
CA SER A 152 -17.56 0.29 -23.40
C SER A 152 -17.06 1.65 -23.86
N PHE A 153 -15.79 1.98 -23.57
CA PHE A 153 -15.18 3.18 -24.13
C PHE A 153 -14.59 2.94 -25.52
N THR A 154 -14.76 3.91 -26.39
CA THR A 154 -13.94 4.04 -27.59
C THR A 154 -12.54 4.51 -27.21
N PHE A 155 -11.54 4.20 -28.03
CA PHE A 155 -10.17 4.68 -27.82
C PHE A 155 -10.09 6.21 -27.75
N GLU A 156 -10.89 6.92 -28.55
CA GLU A 156 -10.92 8.38 -28.60
C GLU A 156 -11.27 9.01 -27.23
N ILE A 157 -12.22 8.40 -26.52
CA ILE A 157 -12.59 8.82 -25.16
C ILE A 157 -11.53 8.36 -24.16
N ALA A 158 -11.17 7.07 -24.21
CA ALA A 158 -10.28 6.43 -23.26
C ALA A 158 -8.87 7.06 -23.25
N GLN A 159 -8.37 7.53 -24.40
CA GLN A 159 -7.00 8.03 -24.56
C GLN A 159 -6.60 9.10 -23.53
N SER A 160 -7.49 10.02 -23.19
CA SER A 160 -7.22 11.09 -22.21
C SER A 160 -7.31 10.60 -20.75
N LEU A 161 -7.95 9.46 -20.54
CA LEU A 161 -8.21 8.83 -19.24
C LEU A 161 -7.25 7.67 -18.95
N LEU A 162 -6.41 7.28 -19.93
CA LEU A 162 -5.41 6.23 -19.76
C LEU A 162 -4.41 6.61 -18.66
N ARG A 163 -4.23 5.70 -17.72
CA ARG A 163 -3.24 5.79 -16.64
C ARG A 163 -2.52 4.46 -16.48
N VAL A 164 -1.42 4.47 -15.74
CA VAL A 164 -0.78 3.26 -15.23
C VAL A 164 -0.84 3.25 -13.72
N ARG A 165 -0.95 2.05 -13.16
CA ARG A 165 -0.64 1.77 -11.74
C ARG A 165 0.56 0.85 -11.67
N VAL A 166 1.37 1.02 -10.65
CA VAL A 166 2.50 0.13 -10.36
C VAL A 166 2.29 -0.54 -9.02
N GLY A 167 2.52 -1.85 -8.99
CA GLY A 167 2.40 -2.71 -7.82
C GLY A 167 2.65 -4.17 -8.18
N THR A 168 2.50 -5.05 -7.19
CA THR A 168 2.42 -6.49 -7.44
C THR A 168 1.08 -6.84 -8.07
N LEU A 169 0.99 -7.92 -8.85
CA LEU A 169 -0.29 -8.38 -9.41
C LEU A 169 -1.37 -8.56 -8.33
N GLY A 170 -1.00 -9.12 -7.17
CA GLY A 170 -1.88 -9.28 -6.02
C GLY A 170 -2.38 -7.95 -5.46
N SER A 171 -1.50 -6.97 -5.25
CA SER A 171 -1.90 -5.63 -4.75
C SER A 171 -2.83 -4.88 -5.71
N LEU A 172 -2.73 -5.16 -7.01
CA LEU A 172 -3.58 -4.56 -8.04
C LEU A 172 -4.88 -5.32 -8.25
N GLY A 173 -5.07 -6.48 -7.61
CA GLY A 173 -6.22 -7.35 -7.82
C GLY A 173 -6.28 -7.93 -9.24
N LEU A 174 -5.13 -8.17 -9.86
CA LEU A 174 -5.01 -8.67 -11.23
C LEU A 174 -4.39 -10.07 -11.27
N SER A 175 -4.82 -10.86 -12.25
CA SER A 175 -4.02 -11.98 -12.77
C SER A 175 -3.29 -11.59 -14.06
N VAL A 176 -2.29 -12.39 -14.45
CA VAL A 176 -1.44 -12.14 -15.64
C VAL A 176 -2.23 -11.98 -16.94
N ASP A 177 -3.37 -12.67 -17.05
CA ASP A 177 -4.24 -12.72 -18.23
C ASP A 177 -5.39 -11.69 -18.21
N GLN A 178 -5.64 -11.07 -17.06
CA GLN A 178 -6.77 -10.13 -16.88
C GLN A 178 -6.44 -8.69 -17.28
N GLY A 179 -5.15 -8.33 -17.36
CA GLY A 179 -4.72 -6.95 -17.58
C GLY A 179 -3.73 -6.79 -18.73
N VAL A 180 -3.67 -5.58 -19.28
CA VAL A 180 -2.54 -5.10 -20.07
C VAL A 180 -1.45 -4.72 -19.08
N VAL A 181 -0.54 -5.67 -18.83
CA VAL A 181 0.54 -5.54 -17.86
C VAL A 181 1.90 -5.62 -18.52
N GLN A 182 2.88 -4.88 -18.00
CA GLN A 182 4.28 -4.94 -18.38
C GLN A 182 5.16 -5.11 -17.13
N PRO A 183 5.99 -6.16 -17.02
CA PRO A 183 6.90 -6.30 -15.89
C PRO A 183 7.97 -5.20 -15.91
N ILE A 184 8.31 -4.68 -14.74
CA ILE A 184 9.40 -3.71 -14.55
C ILE A 184 10.46 -4.18 -13.57
N ALA A 185 10.11 -5.11 -12.68
CA ALA A 185 11.00 -5.90 -11.83
C ALA A 185 10.42 -7.31 -11.69
N ASP A 186 11.09 -8.20 -10.95
CA ASP A 186 10.66 -9.59 -10.76
C ASP A 186 9.21 -9.72 -10.22
N ASP A 187 8.81 -8.80 -9.35
CA ASP A 187 7.56 -8.80 -8.59
C ASP A 187 6.65 -7.59 -8.90
N LEU A 188 7.18 -6.60 -9.63
CA LEU A 188 6.44 -5.39 -10.00
C LEU A 188 6.02 -5.37 -11.45
N VAL A 189 4.77 -4.94 -11.65
CA VAL A 189 4.20 -4.71 -12.97
C VAL A 189 3.67 -3.28 -13.08
N VAL A 190 3.70 -2.78 -14.31
CA VAL A 190 2.92 -1.64 -14.77
C VAL A 190 1.62 -2.19 -15.33
N ALA A 191 0.48 -1.80 -14.77
CA ALA A 191 -0.84 -2.18 -15.29
C ALA A 191 -1.56 -0.95 -15.86
N VAL A 192 -2.06 -1.08 -17.09
CA VAL A 192 -2.79 0.01 -17.74
C VAL A 192 -4.25 0.02 -17.28
N CYS A 193 -4.75 1.20 -16.94
CA CYS A 193 -6.12 1.42 -16.55
C CYS A 193 -6.72 2.68 -17.19
N VAL A 194 -8.04 2.76 -17.14
CA VAL A 194 -8.82 3.96 -17.44
C VAL A 194 -9.31 4.53 -16.11
N GLU A 195 -8.94 5.77 -15.84
CA GLU A 195 -9.42 6.52 -14.68
C GLU A 195 -10.73 7.23 -15.02
N GLN A 196 -11.75 6.97 -14.22
CA GLN A 196 -13.04 7.66 -14.25
C GLN A 196 -13.15 8.57 -13.01
N SER A 197 -14.22 9.35 -12.91
CA SER A 197 -14.44 10.25 -11.77
C SER A 197 -14.50 9.54 -10.41
N THR A 198 -14.96 8.29 -10.39
CA THR A 198 -15.27 7.52 -9.17
C THR A 198 -14.62 6.15 -9.13
N SER A 199 -13.91 5.75 -10.20
CA SER A 199 -13.44 4.37 -10.38
C SER A 199 -12.20 4.32 -11.25
N THR A 200 -11.49 3.21 -11.16
CA THR A 200 -10.37 2.87 -12.05
C THR A 200 -10.61 1.48 -12.59
N THR A 201 -10.45 1.29 -13.90
CA THR A 201 -10.68 0.01 -14.57
C THR A 201 -9.46 -0.40 -15.33
N PHE A 202 -8.89 -1.56 -15.00
CA PHE A 202 -7.78 -2.12 -15.76
C PHE A 202 -8.24 -2.55 -17.15
N LEU A 203 -7.41 -2.26 -18.14
CA LEU A 203 -7.68 -2.66 -19.52
C LEU A 203 -7.31 -4.11 -19.73
N THR A 204 -8.17 -4.83 -20.44
CA THR A 204 -7.89 -6.18 -20.91
C THR A 204 -7.17 -6.14 -22.28
N PRO A 205 -6.38 -7.17 -22.63
CA PRO A 205 -5.81 -7.28 -23.97
C PRO A 205 -6.86 -7.25 -25.10
N ALA A 206 -8.05 -7.81 -24.85
CA ALA A 206 -9.15 -7.83 -25.82
C ALA A 206 -9.68 -6.42 -26.13
N GLN A 207 -9.80 -5.55 -25.13
CA GLN A 207 -10.21 -4.16 -25.33
C GLN A 207 -9.18 -3.39 -26.16
N VAL A 208 -7.89 -3.56 -25.86
CA VAL A 208 -6.81 -2.92 -26.64
C VAL A 208 -6.80 -3.41 -28.09
N ALA A 209 -7.01 -4.71 -28.31
CA ALA A 209 -7.15 -5.26 -29.65
C ALA A 209 -8.36 -4.70 -30.40
N ALA A 210 -9.50 -4.53 -29.73
CA ALA A 210 -10.71 -3.94 -30.31
C ALA A 210 -10.52 -2.48 -30.72
N TRP A 211 -9.60 -1.75 -30.08
CA TRP A 211 -9.19 -0.40 -30.48
C TRP A 211 -8.20 -0.37 -31.65
N GLY A 212 -7.73 -1.53 -32.13
CA GLY A 212 -6.72 -1.63 -33.18
C GLY A 212 -5.36 -1.07 -32.74
N LYS A 213 -5.02 -1.22 -31.45
CA LYS A 213 -3.75 -0.76 -30.85
C LYS A 213 -2.92 -1.93 -30.36
N SER A 214 -1.61 -1.74 -30.27
CA SER A 214 -0.74 -2.70 -29.59
C SER A 214 -0.72 -2.44 -28.07
N PRO A 215 -0.49 -3.48 -27.24
CA PRO A 215 -0.28 -3.30 -25.80
C PRO A 215 0.83 -2.29 -25.48
N GLU A 216 1.95 -2.34 -26.19
CA GLU A 216 3.10 -1.46 -25.97
C GLU A 216 2.78 0.01 -26.28
N GLU A 217 2.02 0.27 -27.35
CA GLU A 217 1.54 1.62 -27.68
C GLU A 217 0.66 2.19 -26.57
N ILE A 218 -0.25 1.37 -26.03
CA ILE A 218 -1.17 1.75 -24.96
C ILE A 218 -0.41 1.98 -23.64
N VAL A 219 0.55 1.13 -23.30
CA VAL A 219 1.39 1.31 -22.11
C VAL A 219 2.18 2.61 -22.21
N ALA A 220 2.88 2.85 -23.31
CA ALA A 220 3.68 4.07 -23.49
C ALA A 220 2.84 5.34 -23.39
N LEU A 221 1.64 5.32 -23.99
CA LEU A 221 0.68 6.42 -23.90
C LEU A 221 0.20 6.64 -22.46
N ALA A 222 -0.21 5.56 -21.77
CA ALA A 222 -0.69 5.63 -20.39
C ALA A 222 0.39 6.11 -19.40
N ILE A 223 1.65 5.70 -19.59
CA ILE A 223 2.80 6.20 -18.83
C ILE A 223 2.92 7.71 -19.00
N SER A 224 2.93 8.20 -20.24
CA SER A 224 3.08 9.64 -20.52
C SER A 224 1.97 10.49 -19.88
N GLN A 225 0.74 10.00 -19.89
CA GLN A 225 -0.41 10.66 -19.27
C GLN A 225 -0.31 10.67 -17.73
N THR A 226 0.09 9.54 -17.15
CA THR A 226 0.23 9.39 -15.69
C THR A 226 1.33 10.29 -15.16
N LEU A 227 2.50 10.27 -15.82
CA LEU A 227 3.65 11.04 -15.41
C LEU A 227 3.44 12.56 -15.57
N GLY A 228 2.53 13.00 -16.43
CA GLY A 228 2.16 14.41 -16.57
C GLY A 228 1.33 15.00 -15.42
N ARG A 229 0.85 14.18 -14.48
CA ARG A 229 -0.03 14.65 -13.39
C ARG A 229 0.73 15.43 -12.32
N PRO A 230 0.08 16.42 -11.67
CA PRO A 230 0.63 17.06 -10.49
C PRO A 230 0.79 16.06 -9.34
N ILE A 231 1.80 16.26 -8.52
CA ILE A 231 2.11 15.44 -7.34
C ILE A 231 2.34 16.32 -6.13
N ARG A 232 2.22 15.72 -4.95
CA ARG A 232 2.72 16.33 -3.71
C ARG A 232 3.99 15.62 -3.31
N THR A 233 5.03 16.40 -3.04
CA THR A 233 6.31 15.90 -2.57
C THR A 233 6.56 16.45 -1.18
N GLU A 234 6.93 15.59 -0.25
CA GLU A 234 7.35 15.95 1.10
C GLU A 234 8.77 15.45 1.34
N GLN A 235 9.61 16.29 1.92
CA GLN A 235 10.95 15.88 2.34
C GLN A 235 10.91 15.43 3.80
N ALA A 236 11.17 14.16 4.04
CA ALA A 236 11.22 13.56 5.38
C ALA A 236 12.65 13.07 5.66
N GLY A 237 13.48 13.95 6.21
CA GLY A 237 14.91 13.64 6.41
C GLY A 237 15.61 13.35 5.07
N PRO A 238 16.25 12.17 4.88
CA PRO A 238 16.90 11.81 3.62
C PRO A 238 15.91 11.33 2.54
N PHE A 239 14.64 11.12 2.88
CA PHE A 239 13.62 10.58 1.98
C PHE A 239 12.84 11.71 1.30
N THR A 240 12.54 11.52 0.03
CA THR A 240 11.44 12.24 -0.63
C THR A 240 10.25 11.30 -0.70
N ILE A 241 9.14 11.71 -0.09
CA ILE A 241 7.87 11.00 -0.10
C ILE A 241 6.97 11.67 -1.13
N VAL A 242 6.37 10.88 -2.02
CA VAL A 242 5.41 11.35 -3.01
C VAL A 242 4.05 10.77 -2.69
N THR A 243 3.07 11.66 -2.55
CA THR A 243 1.67 11.35 -2.26
C THR A 243 0.75 12.29 -3.04
N GLY A 244 -0.55 12.21 -2.77
CA GLY A 244 -1.54 13.21 -3.21
C GLY A 244 -2.30 12.84 -4.47
N ASP A 245 -2.00 11.71 -5.10
CA ASP A 245 -2.88 11.04 -6.04
C ASP A 245 -2.76 9.51 -5.95
N GLN A 246 -3.78 8.82 -6.46
CA GLN A 246 -3.86 7.35 -6.49
C GLN A 246 -2.88 6.67 -7.46
N PHE A 247 -1.94 7.43 -8.06
CA PHE A 247 -0.96 6.95 -9.02
C PHE A 247 0.48 7.30 -8.60
N ALA A 248 0.68 7.72 -7.35
CA ALA A 248 2.00 8.13 -6.87
C ALA A 248 3.03 7.00 -6.99
N SER A 249 2.65 5.73 -6.83
CA SER A 249 3.55 4.59 -7.03
C SER A 249 4.16 4.55 -8.43
N SER A 250 3.46 5.06 -9.45
CA SER A 250 3.92 5.09 -10.85
C SER A 250 5.10 6.02 -11.09
N ARG A 251 5.48 6.84 -10.09
CA ARG A 251 6.68 7.67 -10.15
C ARG A 251 7.96 6.87 -10.10
N ILE A 252 7.91 5.60 -9.72
CA ILE A 252 9.01 4.65 -9.89
C ILE A 252 9.45 4.50 -11.36
N LEU A 253 8.58 4.79 -12.34
CA LEU A 253 8.92 4.70 -13.76
C LEU A 253 9.89 5.81 -14.19
N ASP A 254 9.78 6.98 -13.56
CA ASP A 254 10.70 8.09 -13.77
C ASP A 254 10.83 8.95 -12.50
N PRO A 255 11.65 8.52 -11.53
CA PRO A 255 11.86 9.26 -10.29
C PRO A 255 12.47 10.65 -10.52
N SER A 256 13.08 10.90 -11.69
CA SER A 256 13.61 12.21 -12.02
C SER A 256 12.56 13.31 -12.06
N MET A 257 11.30 12.96 -12.28
CA MET A 257 10.20 13.92 -12.35
C MET A 257 9.83 14.49 -10.99
N VAL A 258 10.16 13.78 -9.91
CA VAL A 258 9.82 14.20 -8.54
C VAL A 258 11.05 14.74 -7.82
N MET A 259 12.25 14.37 -8.28
CA MET A 259 13.53 14.74 -7.71
C MET A 259 14.18 15.86 -8.53
N LYS A 260 14.55 16.98 -7.88
CA LYS A 260 15.12 18.16 -8.56
C LYS A 260 16.42 17.88 -9.35
N SER A 261 17.07 16.74 -9.11
CA SER A 261 18.28 16.29 -9.80
C SER A 261 18.29 14.78 -9.92
N SER A 262 18.57 14.26 -11.12
CA SER A 262 18.86 12.84 -11.32
C SER A 262 20.34 12.58 -11.09
N PRO A 263 20.73 11.89 -10.01
CA PRO A 263 22.10 11.42 -9.87
C PRO A 263 22.40 10.38 -10.96
N SER A 264 23.65 10.30 -11.40
CA SER A 264 24.13 9.30 -12.37
C SER A 264 23.92 7.86 -11.89
N ASP A 265 23.88 7.67 -10.57
CA ASP A 265 23.82 6.37 -9.93
C ASP A 265 22.41 5.97 -9.52
N GLY A 266 21.42 6.80 -9.87
CA GLY A 266 20.01 6.47 -9.75
C GLY A 266 19.44 6.68 -8.34
N PHE A 267 18.38 5.95 -8.03
CA PHE A 267 17.60 6.15 -6.80
C PHE A 267 17.35 4.82 -6.12
N LEU A 268 17.41 4.80 -4.80
CA LEU A 268 16.74 3.78 -4.01
C LEU A 268 15.27 4.19 -3.87
N VAL A 269 14.37 3.29 -4.22
CA VAL A 269 12.94 3.59 -4.32
C VAL A 269 12.11 2.48 -3.71
N SER A 270 10.92 2.83 -3.23
CA SER A 270 9.93 1.86 -2.75
C SER A 270 8.51 2.38 -2.97
N ILE A 271 7.56 1.45 -3.00
CA ILE A 271 6.13 1.69 -3.17
C ILE A 271 5.35 0.91 -2.09
N PRO A 272 5.38 1.35 -0.83
CA PRO A 272 4.73 0.63 0.27
C PRO A 272 3.21 0.52 0.06
N SER A 273 2.59 1.51 -0.56
CA SER A 273 1.20 1.47 -1.01
C SER A 273 1.07 1.89 -2.49
N ILE A 274 -0.07 1.59 -3.11
CA ILE A 274 -0.33 1.96 -4.52
C ILE A 274 -0.40 3.48 -4.75
N ASP A 275 -0.60 4.26 -3.69
CA ASP A 275 -0.75 5.71 -3.67
C ASP A 275 0.41 6.43 -2.95
N GLN A 276 1.50 5.73 -2.67
CA GLN A 276 2.72 6.31 -2.12
C GLN A 276 3.97 5.82 -2.87
N PHE A 277 4.96 6.71 -2.97
CA PHE A 277 6.28 6.42 -3.49
C PHE A 277 7.34 7.07 -2.61
N LEU A 278 8.37 6.32 -2.23
CA LEU A 278 9.53 6.82 -1.52
C LEU A 278 10.75 6.77 -2.42
N ALA A 279 11.59 7.80 -2.35
CA ALA A 279 12.86 7.84 -3.04
C ALA A 279 13.98 8.43 -2.17
N VAL A 280 15.18 7.87 -2.36
CA VAL A 280 16.46 8.40 -1.87
C VAL A 280 17.43 8.44 -3.04
N ARG A 281 18.22 9.50 -3.12
CA ARG A 281 19.27 9.62 -4.12
C ARG A 281 20.41 8.66 -3.81
N VAL A 282 20.94 8.01 -4.84
CA VAL A 282 22.22 7.30 -4.73
C VAL A 282 23.31 8.30 -5.12
N ASP A 283 23.99 8.84 -4.12
CA ASP A 283 25.15 9.71 -4.26
C ASP A 283 26.12 9.50 -3.08
N ALA A 284 27.18 10.32 -3.00
CA ALA A 284 28.24 10.17 -2.00
C ALA A 284 27.77 10.34 -0.54
N ASP A 285 26.57 10.89 -0.31
CA ASP A 285 26.00 11.04 1.03
C ASP A 285 25.16 9.82 1.45
N LEU A 286 24.96 8.84 0.56
CA LEU A 286 24.21 7.63 0.87
C LEU A 286 25.00 6.72 1.82
N THR A 287 24.44 6.48 3.00
CA THR A 287 25.04 5.62 4.04
C THR A 287 24.21 4.38 4.31
N ILE A 288 24.84 3.33 4.85
CA ILE A 288 24.13 2.12 5.34
C ILE A 288 23.06 2.48 6.38
N ALA A 289 23.31 3.48 7.24
CA ALA A 289 22.32 3.95 8.21
C ALA A 289 21.08 4.53 7.52
N THR A 290 21.25 5.23 6.40
CA THR A 290 20.13 5.77 5.61
C THR A 290 19.33 4.65 4.96
N ILE A 291 20.00 3.62 4.44
CA ILE A 291 19.34 2.44 3.87
C ILE A 291 18.52 1.71 4.94
N ASN A 292 19.10 1.48 6.12
CA ASN A 292 18.38 0.82 7.22
C ASN A 292 17.16 1.64 7.67
N LEU A 293 17.29 2.97 7.75
CA LEU A 293 16.17 3.85 8.08
C LEU A 293 15.07 3.78 7.01
N LEU A 294 15.45 3.74 5.72
CA LEU A 294 14.49 3.57 4.61
C LEU A 294 13.72 2.25 4.75
N VAL A 295 14.41 1.17 5.05
CA VAL A 295 13.83 -0.18 5.15
C VAL A 295 12.87 -0.28 6.34
N SER A 296 13.25 0.27 7.49
CA SER A 296 12.34 0.38 8.64
C SER A 296 11.09 1.17 8.27
N ARG A 297 11.26 2.30 7.57
CA ARG A 297 10.14 3.13 7.12
C ARG A 297 9.21 2.40 6.15
N ILE A 298 9.76 1.66 5.17
CA ILE A 298 8.98 0.87 4.22
C ILE A 298 8.15 -0.19 4.95
N ALA A 299 8.75 -0.88 5.93
CA ALA A 299 8.04 -1.89 6.71
C ALA A 299 6.90 -1.29 7.54
N GLU A 300 7.09 -0.11 8.15
CA GLU A 300 6.03 0.62 8.84
C GLU A 300 4.92 1.03 7.85
N ASP A 301 5.26 1.76 6.79
CA ASP A 301 4.30 2.26 5.81
C ASP A 301 3.53 1.12 5.11
N PHE A 302 4.17 0.00 4.79
CA PHE A 302 3.49 -1.16 4.17
C PHE A 302 2.44 -1.79 5.09
N ASN A 303 2.66 -1.78 6.40
CA ASN A 303 1.71 -2.34 7.38
C ASN A 303 0.63 -1.34 7.80
N ASP A 304 0.95 -0.05 7.80
CA ASP A 304 0.07 1.00 8.35
C ASP A 304 -0.77 1.70 7.26
N LEU A 305 -0.34 1.68 6.00
CA LEU A 305 -1.07 2.33 4.91
C LEU A 305 -2.14 1.43 4.29
N ASN A 306 -3.17 2.09 3.76
CA ASN A 306 -4.19 1.43 2.97
C ASN A 306 -3.61 0.98 1.62
N ASN A 307 -4.15 -0.12 1.08
CA ASN A 307 -3.77 -0.66 -0.23
C ASN A 307 -2.25 -0.95 -0.37
N PRO A 308 -1.71 -1.85 0.47
CA PRO A 308 -0.30 -2.22 0.43
C PRO A 308 0.09 -2.72 -0.96
N ALA A 309 1.22 -2.22 -1.49
CA ALA A 309 1.69 -2.54 -2.84
C ALA A 309 2.90 -3.48 -2.83
N SER A 310 4.00 -3.07 -2.20
CA SER A 310 5.18 -3.90 -2.01
C SER A 310 5.98 -3.50 -0.77
N PRO A 311 6.47 -4.47 0.04
CA PRO A 311 7.37 -4.20 1.16
C PRO A 311 8.83 -4.08 0.73
N ASP A 312 9.13 -4.25 -0.56
CA ASP A 312 10.51 -4.36 -1.05
C ASP A 312 11.15 -3.00 -1.33
N LEU A 313 12.48 -3.01 -1.31
CA LEU A 313 13.33 -1.92 -1.74
C LEU A 313 13.82 -2.19 -3.16
N TYR A 314 13.86 -1.17 -4.00
CA TYR A 314 14.34 -1.27 -5.38
C TYR A 314 15.44 -0.26 -5.65
N TRP A 315 16.33 -0.61 -6.57
CA TRP A 315 17.28 0.31 -7.16
C TRP A 315 16.84 0.66 -8.58
N TRP A 316 16.44 1.92 -8.77
CA TRP A 316 16.16 2.48 -10.09
C TRP A 316 17.43 3.08 -10.67
N ARG A 317 17.85 2.67 -11.87
CA ARG A 317 18.97 3.27 -12.59
C ARG A 317 18.74 3.21 -14.09
N ASN A 318 18.76 4.39 -14.74
CA ASN A 318 18.61 4.53 -16.20
C ASN A 318 17.37 3.81 -16.77
N GLY A 319 16.24 3.91 -16.08
CA GLY A 319 14.97 3.28 -16.50
C GLY A 319 14.84 1.79 -16.16
N THR A 320 15.86 1.18 -15.55
CA THR A 320 15.80 -0.20 -15.05
C THR A 320 15.51 -0.20 -13.55
N VAL A 321 14.63 -1.10 -13.11
CA VAL A 321 14.30 -1.32 -11.69
C VAL A 321 14.80 -2.69 -11.27
N THR A 322 15.67 -2.73 -10.27
CA THR A 322 16.22 -3.98 -9.70
C THR A 322 15.78 -4.12 -8.26
N VAL A 323 15.17 -5.25 -7.91
CA VAL A 323 14.76 -5.53 -6.52
C VAL A 323 15.97 -5.81 -5.62
N LEU A 324 15.98 -5.21 -4.43
CA LEU A 324 16.99 -5.40 -3.39
C LEU A 324 16.39 -6.23 -2.25
N ARG A 325 16.40 -7.56 -2.42
CA ARG A 325 15.78 -8.47 -1.45
C ARG A 325 16.62 -8.60 -0.18
N PRO A 326 15.99 -8.69 0.99
CA PRO A 326 16.67 -9.16 2.20
C PRO A 326 17.11 -10.63 2.05
N GLN A 327 18.36 -10.90 2.40
CA GLN A 327 18.91 -12.23 2.66
C GLN A 327 19.10 -12.38 4.18
N GLY A 328 18.07 -12.88 4.87
CA GLY A 328 18.07 -12.95 6.32
C GLY A 328 17.81 -11.59 6.96
N SER A 329 18.71 -11.12 7.83
CA SER A 329 18.64 -9.80 8.46
C SER A 329 19.36 -8.70 7.66
N GLU A 330 19.99 -9.05 6.54
CA GLU A 330 20.76 -8.13 5.70
C GLU A 330 20.12 -7.97 4.33
N ILE A 331 20.30 -6.81 3.70
CA ILE A 331 19.85 -6.59 2.31
C ILE A 331 20.99 -6.97 1.37
N ALA A 332 20.69 -7.77 0.36
CA ALA A 332 21.65 -8.08 -0.68
C ALA A 332 21.83 -6.84 -1.57
N ILE A 333 22.86 -6.05 -1.26
CA ILE A 333 23.25 -4.87 -2.04
C ILE A 333 24.12 -5.34 -3.22
N PRO A 334 23.76 -5.03 -4.49
CA PRO A 334 24.61 -5.29 -5.65
C PRO A 334 26.02 -4.73 -5.48
N ALA A 335 27.03 -5.45 -5.99
CA ALA A 335 28.44 -5.07 -5.78
C ALA A 335 28.79 -3.67 -6.32
N ASP A 336 28.14 -3.24 -7.39
CA ASP A 336 28.27 -1.90 -7.94
C ASP A 336 27.64 -0.83 -7.05
N LEU A 337 26.48 -1.10 -6.44
CA LEU A 337 25.91 -0.22 -5.42
C LEU A 337 26.76 -0.21 -4.13
N GLN A 338 27.35 -1.34 -3.72
CA GLN A 338 28.30 -1.38 -2.59
C GLN A 338 29.53 -0.51 -2.87
N ALA A 339 30.09 -0.59 -4.07
CA ALA A 339 31.24 0.22 -4.47
C ALA A 339 30.93 1.72 -4.43
N LEU A 340 29.70 2.12 -4.78
CA LEU A 340 29.24 3.50 -4.69
C LEU A 340 29.08 3.98 -3.24
N ILE A 341 28.60 3.12 -2.34
CA ILE A 341 28.45 3.45 -0.91
C ILE A 341 29.81 3.54 -0.20
N ALA A 342 30.83 2.81 -0.69
CA ALA A 342 32.16 2.77 -0.09
C ALA A 342 33.12 3.87 -0.58
N ALA A 343 32.77 4.58 -1.67
CA ALA A 343 33.59 5.60 -2.31
C ALA A 343 33.41 6.99 -1.66
#